data_AF-A0A2N4WPN7-F1
#
_entry.id   AF-A0A2N4WPN7-F1
#
_cell.length_a   1.000
_cell.length_b   1.000
_cell.length_c   1.000
_cell.angle_alpha   90.00
_cell.angle_beta   90.00
_cell.angle_gamma   90.00
#
_symmetry.space_group_name_H-M   'P 1'
#
loop_
_entity.id
_entity.type
_entity.pdbx_description
1 polymer ?
#
loop_
_entity_poly.entity_id
_entity_poly.type
_entity_poly.pdbx_seq_one_letter_code
_entity_poly.pdbx_strand_id
1 'polypeptide(L)'
;MVRQSPQYGFDILVGVESGQIMCNSYSRSYINVKFDDGPIQRYGCNDASDGTSNMVFVEGAKGFLGKLKDSKKVIVEAEFFQNGMQQLAFDTANLKWEN
;
A
#
# COMPACT_ATOMS: atom_id res chain seq x y z
N MET A 1 -1.49 -6.60 -0.22
CA MET A 1 -2.45 -7.47 -0.91
C MET A 1 -2.78 -6.89 -2.28
N VAL A 2 -2.93 -7.76 -3.28
CA VAL A 2 -3.32 -7.43 -4.66
C VAL A 2 -4.73 -8.00 -4.81
N ARG A 3 -5.75 -7.16 -5.02
CA ARG A 3 -7.16 -7.57 -5.03
C ARG A 3 -7.81 -7.26 -6.38
N GLN A 4 -8.46 -8.25 -6.99
CA GLN A 4 -9.35 -8.04 -8.13
C GLN A 4 -10.78 -7.77 -7.64
N SER A 5 -11.34 -6.63 -8.02
CA SER A 5 -12.71 -6.20 -7.79
C SER A 5 -13.51 -6.30 -9.11
N PRO A 6 -14.63 -7.03 -9.16
CA PRO A 6 -15.49 -7.07 -10.35
C PRO A 6 -16.02 -5.69 -10.76
N GLN A 7 -16.21 -4.80 -9.79
CA GLN A 7 -16.82 -3.48 -10.00
C GLN A 7 -15.80 -2.36 -10.24
N TYR A 8 -14.62 -2.44 -9.62
CA TYR A 8 -13.64 -1.36 -9.60
C TYR A 8 -12.31 -1.70 -10.28
N GLY A 9 -12.20 -2.91 -10.85
CA GLY A 9 -10.97 -3.37 -11.50
C GLY A 9 -10.01 -3.98 -10.49
N PHE A 10 -8.83 -3.40 -10.32
CA PHE A 10 -7.78 -3.96 -9.48
C PHE A 10 -7.31 -2.94 -8.45
N ASP A 11 -7.16 -3.39 -7.20
CA ASP A 11 -6.76 -2.60 -6.04
C ASP A 11 -5.46 -3.11 -5.43
N ILE A 12 -4.59 -2.17 -5.01
CA ILE A 12 -3.48 -2.44 -4.10
C ILE A 12 -3.91 -2.04 -2.70
N LEU A 13 -3.75 -2.96 -1.75
CA LEU A 13 -4.03 -2.70 -0.34
C LEU A 13 -2.76 -2.93 0.48
N VAL A 14 -2.45 -1.96 1.35
CA VAL A 14 -1.43 -2.11 2.40
C VAL A 14 -2.17 -2.24 3.72
N GLY A 15 -1.87 -3.29 4.48
CA GLY A 15 -2.53 -3.52 5.76
C GLY A 15 -1.63 -4.23 6.76
N VAL A 16 -2.04 -4.18 8.01
CA VAL A 16 -1.36 -4.73 9.18
C VAL A 16 -2.32 -5.60 9.99
N GLU A 17 -1.77 -6.51 10.80
CA GLU A 17 -2.57 -7.35 11.70
C GLU A 17 -3.24 -6.53 12.81
N SER A 18 -2.60 -5.46 13.28
CA SER A 18 -3.13 -4.59 14.33
C SER A 18 -2.60 -3.16 14.20
N GLY A 19 -3.36 -2.22 14.78
CA GLY A 19 -3.11 -0.78 14.68
C GLY A 19 -3.98 -0.10 13.63
N GLN A 20 -3.90 1.23 13.59
CA GLN A 20 -4.66 2.08 12.68
C GLN A 20 -3.70 2.85 11.79
N ILE A 21 -3.77 2.61 10.49
CA ILE A 21 -3.05 3.34 9.47
C ILE A 21 -3.82 4.62 9.18
N MET A 22 -3.13 5.76 9.20
CA MET A 22 -3.72 7.06 8.94
C MET A 22 -3.63 7.36 7.45
N CYS A 23 -4.75 7.31 6.74
CA CYS A 23 -4.82 7.82 5.38
C CYS A 23 -6.07 8.66 5.10
N ASN A 24 -6.11 9.81 5.76
CA ASN A 24 -7.24 10.71 5.69
C ASN A 24 -7.38 11.34 4.28
N SER A 25 -8.45 10.95 3.59
CA SER A 25 -8.85 11.48 2.28
C SER A 25 -9.05 13.00 2.24
N TYR A 26 -9.37 13.64 3.37
CA TYR A 26 -9.53 15.10 3.49
C TYR A 26 -8.19 15.86 3.53
N SER A 27 -7.07 15.18 3.78
CA SER A 27 -5.75 15.80 3.93
C SER A 27 -4.71 15.22 2.99
N ARG A 28 -4.98 15.03 1.68
CA ARG A 28 -4.00 14.50 0.68
C ARG A 28 -2.96 13.56 1.32
N SER A 29 -3.44 12.49 1.95
CA SER A 29 -2.57 11.58 2.69
C SER A 29 -1.80 10.71 1.70
N TYR A 30 -0.54 10.45 2.02
CA TYR A 30 0.37 9.67 1.19
C TYR A 30 1.07 8.61 2.03
N ILE A 31 1.38 7.48 1.39
CA ILE A 31 2.41 6.56 1.87
C ILE A 31 3.69 6.75 1.07
N ASN A 32 4.84 6.56 1.72
CA ASN A 32 6.12 6.51 1.02
C ASN A 32 6.45 5.04 0.71
N VAL A 33 6.87 4.77 -0.52
CA VAL A 33 7.13 3.41 -0.98
C VAL A 33 8.50 3.36 -1.65
N LYS A 34 9.31 2.39 -1.25
CA LYS A 34 10.60 2.08 -1.87
C LYS A 34 10.54 0.67 -2.46
N PHE A 35 10.79 0.58 -3.75
CA PHE A 35 10.93 -0.68 -4.48
C PHE A 35 12.42 -1.00 -4.60
N ASP A 36 12.84 -2.12 -4.02
CA ASP A 36 14.24 -2.55 -3.91
C ASP A 36 15.16 -1.41 -3.44
N ASP A 37 16.18 -1.08 -4.24
CA ASP A 37 17.13 0.02 -4.01
C ASP A 37 16.78 1.29 -4.78
N GLY A 38 15.59 1.34 -5.39
CA GLY A 38 15.08 2.50 -6.12
C GLY A 38 14.77 3.72 -5.23
N PRO A 39 14.40 4.86 -5.85
CA PRO A 39 14.02 6.06 -5.12
C PRO A 39 12.71 5.86 -4.33
N ILE A 40 12.58 6.59 -3.22
CA ILE A 40 11.32 6.68 -2.48
C ILE A 40 10.28 7.41 -3.34
N GLN A 41 9.07 6.85 -3.40
CA GLN A 41 7.96 7.35 -4.18
C GLN A 41 6.75 7.58 -3.28
N ARG A 42 6.02 8.68 -3.49
CA ARG A 42 4.77 8.94 -2.79
C ARG A 42 3.60 8.40 -3.58
N TYR A 43 2.74 7.64 -2.91
CA TYR A 43 1.47 7.19 -3.45
C TYR A 43 0.36 7.76 -2.58
N GLY A 44 -0.68 8.33 -3.21
CA GLY A 44 -1.90 8.68 -2.50
C GLY A 44 -2.54 7.41 -1.94
N CYS A 45 -3.33 7.56 -0.88
CA CYS A 45 -4.11 6.46 -0.35
C CYS A 45 -5.50 6.91 0.08
N ASN A 46 -6.39 5.93 0.26
CA ASN A 46 -7.75 6.11 0.74
C ASN A 46 -8.05 5.12 1.85
N ASP A 47 -8.78 5.58 2.86
CA ASP A 47 -9.33 4.72 3.92
C ASP A 47 -10.41 3.78 3.39
N ALA A 48 -10.68 2.69 4.10
CA ALA A 48 -11.79 1.80 3.77
C ALA A 48 -13.14 2.46 4.10
N SER A 49 -14.12 2.34 3.19
CA SER A 49 -15.45 2.95 3.37
C SER A 49 -16.30 2.28 4.45
N ASP A 50 -15.92 1.10 4.92
CA ASP A 50 -16.62 0.34 5.97
C ASP A 50 -16.10 0.65 7.39
N GLY A 51 -15.15 1.58 7.52
CA GLY A 51 -14.55 1.95 8.80
C GLY A 51 -13.36 1.08 9.21
N THR A 52 -12.97 0.09 8.40
CA THR A 52 -11.74 -0.67 8.61
C THR A 52 -10.52 0.26 8.54
N SER A 53 -9.70 0.26 9.59
CA SER A 53 -8.62 1.24 9.74
C SER A 53 -7.22 0.64 9.78
N ASN A 54 -7.11 -0.69 9.78
CA ASN A 54 -5.82 -1.41 9.71
C ASN A 54 -5.32 -1.61 8.28
N MET A 55 -6.01 -1.04 7.29
CA MET A 55 -5.64 -1.15 5.88
C MET A 55 -6.03 0.11 5.09
N VAL A 56 -5.28 0.36 4.02
CA VAL A 56 -5.50 1.49 3.11
C VAL A 56 -5.41 1.03 1.66
N PHE A 57 -6.17 1.70 0.79
CA PHE A 57 -6.15 1.52 -0.65
C PHE A 57 -5.12 2.46 -1.27
N VAL A 58 -4.23 1.94 -2.11
CA VAL A 58 -3.18 2.75 -2.75
C VAL A 58 -3.66 3.25 -4.10
N GLU A 59 -3.58 4.56 -4.32
CA GLU A 59 -3.89 5.18 -5.61
C GLU A 59 -2.84 4.83 -6.67
N GLY A 60 -3.22 4.84 -7.94
CA GLY A 60 -2.30 4.50 -9.03
C GLY A 60 -1.92 3.01 -9.07
N ALA A 61 -2.84 2.13 -8.66
CA ALA A 61 -2.64 0.69 -8.51
C ALA A 61 -1.93 0.02 -9.70
N LYS A 62 -2.24 0.40 -10.95
CA LYS A 62 -1.59 -0.16 -12.14
C LYS A 62 -0.07 0.10 -12.18
N GLY A 63 0.35 1.32 -11.86
CA GLY A 63 1.76 1.70 -11.82
C GLY A 63 2.50 1.06 -10.64
N PHE A 64 1.83 0.97 -9.49
CA PHE A 64 2.34 0.26 -8.33
C PHE A 64 2.56 -1.23 -8.65
N LEU A 65 1.57 -1.90 -9.24
CA LEU A 65 1.63 -3.32 -9.59
C LEU A 65 2.74 -3.61 -10.59
N GLY A 66 2.95 -2.75 -11.59
CA GLY A 66 4.06 -2.90 -12.54
C GLY A 66 5.40 -2.98 -11.83
N LYS A 67 5.67 -2.05 -10.90
CA LYS A 67 6.91 -2.06 -10.10
C LYS A 67 6.97 -3.24 -9.14
N LEU A 68 5.84 -3.58 -8.50
CA LEU A 68 5.75 -4.71 -7.57
C LEU A 68 6.09 -6.04 -8.23
N LYS A 69 5.69 -6.24 -9.50
CA LYS A 69 5.99 -7.46 -10.27
C LYS A 69 7.49 -7.66 -10.53
N ASP A 70 8.24 -6.56 -10.65
CA ASP A 70 9.67 -6.57 -10.96
C ASP A 70 10.55 -6.53 -9.70
N SER A 71 9.95 -6.29 -8.53
CA SER A 71 10.66 -6.10 -7.27
C SER A 71 10.81 -7.36 -6.44
N LYS A 72 11.92 -7.41 -5.69
CA LYS A 72 12.21 -8.46 -4.72
C LYS A 72 11.90 -8.01 -3.30
N LYS A 73 11.95 -6.71 -3.03
CA LYS A 73 11.63 -6.12 -1.74
C LYS A 73 10.81 -4.84 -1.94
N VAL A 74 9.82 -4.65 -1.07
CA VAL A 74 9.10 -3.37 -0.97
C VAL A 74 9.13 -2.90 0.48
N ILE A 75 9.46 -1.62 0.68
CA ILE A 75 9.30 -0.96 1.97
C ILE A 75 8.19 0.07 1.82
N VAL A 76 7.18 -0.01 2.70
CA VAL A 76 6.11 0.97 2.80
C VAL A 76 6.24 1.69 4.13
N GLU A 77 6.32 3.02 4.10
CA GLU A 77 6.25 3.86 5.27
C GLU A 77 4.91 4.58 5.30
N ALA A 78 4.19 4.43 6.41
CA ALA A 78 2.88 5.03 6.62
C ALA A 78 2.78 5.61 8.03
N GLU A 79 1.91 6.59 8.22
CA GLU A 79 1.60 7.13 9.54
C GLU A 79 0.62 6.22 10.26
N PHE A 80 0.88 5.94 11.54
CA PHE A 80 0.03 5.16 12.41
C PHE A 80 -0.49 6.03 13.55
N PHE A 81 -1.77 5.86 13.88
CA PHE A 81 -2.37 6.57 15.01
C PHE A 81 -1.58 6.27 16.29
N GLN A 82 -1.18 7.33 17.02
CA GLN A 82 -0.36 7.29 18.23
C GLN A 82 1.06 6.68 18.11
N ASN A 83 1.43 6.17 16.94
CA ASN A 83 2.72 5.54 16.71
C ASN A 83 3.57 6.27 15.65
N GLY A 84 3.04 7.29 14.98
CA GLY A 84 3.77 8.09 14.00
C GLY A 84 4.16 7.29 12.75
N MET A 85 5.23 7.70 12.08
CA MET A 85 5.70 7.03 10.86
C MET A 85 6.33 5.67 11.18
N GLN A 86 5.82 4.61 10.54
CA GLN A 86 6.30 3.23 10.69
C GLN A 86 6.63 2.63 9.33
N GLN A 87 7.65 1.78 9.29
CA GLN A 87 8.09 1.09 8.07
C GLN A 87 7.71 -0.39 8.09
N LEU A 88 7.08 -0.82 7.02
CA LEU A 88 6.66 -2.19 6.74
C LEU A 88 7.53 -2.73 5.60
N ALA A 89 8.30 -3.79 5.86
CA ALA A 89 9.13 -4.43 4.84
C ALA A 89 8.47 -5.73 4.37
N PHE A 90 8.35 -5.87 3.06
CA PHE A 90 7.76 -7.02 2.39
C PHE A 90 8.81 -7.69 1.50
N ASP A 91 9.00 -9.00 1.67
CA ASP A 91 9.67 -9.83 0.67
C ASP A 91 8.67 -10.16 -0.44
N THR A 92 9.03 -9.80 -1.67
CA THR A 92 8.18 -9.88 -2.86
C THR A 92 8.78 -10.75 -3.96
N ALA A 93 10.00 -11.28 -3.75
CA ALA A 93 10.75 -12.02 -4.77
C ALA A 93 10.03 -13.28 -5.27
N ASN A 94 9.17 -13.87 -4.43
CA ASN A 94 8.48 -15.12 -4.70
C ASN A 94 6.95 -14.95 -4.84
N LEU A 95 6.48 -13.73 -5.09
CA LEU A 95 5.06 -13.50 -5.38
C LEU A 95 4.69 -14.23 -6.67
N LYS A 96 3.67 -15.09 -6.57
CA LYS A 96 3.09 -15.78 -7.72
C LYS A 96 2.00 -14.91 -8.31
N TRP A 97 2.10 -14.67 -9.61
CA TRP A 97 1.12 -13.92 -10.38
C TRP A 97 0.31 -14.90 -11.21
N GLU A 98 -0.97 -15.04 -10.90
CA GLU A 98 -1.87 -15.78 -11.78
C GLU A 98 -2.22 -14.90 -12.99
N ASN A 99 -2.23 -15.51 -14.17
CA ASN A 99 -2.51 -14.86 -15.45
C ASN A 99 -4.02 -14.81 -15.73
#